data_AF-A0A956N3R6-F1
#
_entry.id   AF-A0A956N3R6-F1
#
_cell.length_a   1.000
_cell.length_b   1.000
_cell.length_c   1.000
_cell.angle_alpha   90.00
_cell.angle_beta   90.00
_cell.angle_gamma   90.00
#
_symmetry.space_group_name_H-M   'P 1'
#
loop_
_entity.id
_entity.type
_entity.pdbx_description
1 polymer ?
#
loop_
_entity_poly.entity_id
_entity_poly.type
_entity_poly.pdbx_seq_one_letter_code
_entity_poly.pdbx_strand_id
1 'polypeptide(L)'
;LMGSNMQRQSVPLLRTEAPLVGTGLEEKVARDSGAVIVARRGGIVDSVSANAIYVRHFGKKSEEEDFTGFGGMDVYRLTKFRRSNQDTCINQRPLVYPGERVAPGQIIADGPATSEGELALGVNALVAFMPWEGYNFEDAILISERLIREDKFTSIHIEELEIQVRDTKRGPEEITKEIPNVGEEALKNLDEDGIIRIGARVRAGDILVGKVTPKGETELSPEERLLRAIFGEKAGDVRDASLKAPPGMDGVVIDVKVFSRRERDDRGKKEEKKRIERIRRDEKKQIKAVEDLRMERILAILDGQNTKRVDDPMSGAMLFRSGRKINSKLFEELDWDQIPWSEGITDDEESNGRVFRIYEAARRVIEDVQLQAEKEVERLTRGDELPPGVVKLVKVYIARKRKLSVGDKMAGRHGNKGVVAKIMAEEDMPYLPDGTPIEIILNPLGVPSRMNLGQILETHLGWAAKHLGQSMATPVFDGASIDEIKKKLDEAGLPSSGKTRLYDGRTGDRFAHQVTVGYIYMLKLSHLVDDKIHARSIGPYSLVTQQPLGG
;
A
#
# COMPACT_ATOMS: atom_id res chain seq x y z
N LEU A 1 23.73 -0.04 -17.28
CA LEU A 1 23.25 -1.37 -16.81
C LEU A 1 23.05 -1.43 -15.29
N MET A 2 24.12 -1.37 -14.48
CA MET A 2 24.01 -1.51 -13.02
C MET A 2 23.01 -0.54 -12.36
N GLY A 3 23.06 0.75 -12.72
CA GLY A 3 22.16 1.77 -12.18
C GLY A 3 20.68 1.46 -12.40
N SER A 4 20.30 1.00 -13.59
CA SER A 4 18.92 0.58 -13.89
C SER A 4 18.50 -0.66 -13.09
N ASN A 5 19.41 -1.63 -12.90
CA ASN A 5 19.13 -2.81 -12.08
C ASN A 5 18.95 -2.47 -10.59
N MET A 6 19.73 -1.52 -10.08
CA MET A 6 19.65 -1.08 -8.69
C MET A 6 18.39 -0.26 -8.42
N GLN A 7 17.95 0.59 -9.36
CA GLN A 7 16.69 1.32 -9.24
C GLN A 7 15.49 0.39 -9.09
N ARG A 8 15.48 -0.79 -9.73
CA ARG A 8 14.42 -1.80 -9.55
C ARG A 8 14.40 -2.44 -8.16
N GLN A 9 15.46 -2.28 -7.37
CA GLN A 9 15.61 -2.84 -6.03
C GLN A 9 15.41 -1.78 -4.93
N SER A 10 15.07 -0.54 -5.28
CA SER A 10 14.82 0.50 -4.30
C SER A 10 13.55 0.21 -3.50
N VAL A 11 13.64 0.35 -2.18
CA VAL A 11 12.48 0.17 -1.29
C VAL A 11 11.70 1.48 -1.21
N PRO A 12 10.36 1.46 -1.30
CA PRO A 12 9.55 2.64 -1.04
C PRO A 12 9.80 3.22 0.35
N LEU A 13 10.15 4.50 0.39
CA LEU A 13 10.45 5.23 1.61
C LEU A 13 9.16 5.74 2.29
N LEU A 14 9.24 6.01 3.58
CA LEU A 14 8.15 6.59 4.38
C LEU A 14 7.80 7.99 3.89
N ARG A 15 8.81 8.78 3.54
CA ARG A 15 8.69 10.10 2.93
C ARG A 15 9.33 10.00 1.55
N THR A 16 8.53 10.18 0.52
CA THR A 16 8.97 10.21 -0.87
C THR A 16 9.38 11.63 -1.23
N GLU A 17 10.39 11.76 -2.09
CA GLU A 17 10.87 13.04 -2.60
C GLU A 17 11.14 12.88 -4.10
N ALA A 18 10.55 13.75 -4.92
CA ALA A 18 10.82 13.78 -6.35
C ALA A 18 12.30 14.12 -6.63
N PRO A 19 12.92 13.53 -7.66
CA PRO A 19 14.31 13.83 -7.99
C PRO A 19 14.45 15.28 -8.46
N LEU A 20 15.39 16.05 -7.88
CA LEU A 20 15.69 17.41 -8.34
C LEU A 20 16.22 17.43 -9.78
N VAL A 21 16.88 16.34 -10.18
CA VAL A 21 17.40 16.15 -11.54
C VAL A 21 16.71 14.93 -12.13
N GLY A 22 15.61 15.13 -12.84
CA GLY A 22 14.86 14.09 -13.53
C GLY A 22 15.22 13.97 -15.01
N THR A 23 14.48 13.11 -15.72
CA THR A 23 14.54 12.96 -17.18
C THR A 23 13.27 13.42 -17.87
N GLY A 24 12.19 13.67 -17.12
CA GLY A 24 10.84 13.89 -17.62
C GLY A 24 10.07 12.58 -17.86
N LEU A 25 10.69 11.42 -17.63
CA LEU A 25 10.02 10.11 -17.73
C LEU A 25 9.31 9.72 -16.43
N GLU A 26 9.61 10.40 -15.33
CA GLU A 26 9.16 10.08 -13.98
C GLU A 26 7.63 10.12 -13.88
N GLU A 27 6.98 11.16 -14.40
CA GLU A 27 5.51 11.29 -14.45
C GLU A 27 4.88 10.16 -15.28
N LYS A 28 5.44 9.90 -16.47
CA LYS A 28 4.93 8.87 -17.38
C LYS A 28 5.00 7.48 -16.75
N VAL A 29 6.13 7.14 -16.11
CA VAL A 29 6.31 5.85 -15.43
C VAL A 29 5.35 5.73 -14.25
N ALA A 30 5.19 6.78 -13.45
CA ALA A 30 4.25 6.77 -12.33
C ALA A 30 2.80 6.54 -12.81
N ARG A 31 2.37 7.26 -13.85
CA ARG A 31 1.03 7.14 -14.45
C ARG A 31 0.78 5.76 -15.08
N ASP A 32 1.68 5.29 -15.94
CA ASP A 32 1.50 4.04 -16.69
C ASP A 32 1.61 2.79 -15.81
N SER A 33 2.28 2.89 -14.64
CA SER A 33 2.41 1.78 -13.69
C SER A 33 1.12 1.43 -12.94
N GLY A 34 0.14 2.34 -12.91
CA GLY A 34 -1.06 2.21 -12.08
C GLY A 34 -0.82 2.33 -10.57
N ALA A 35 0.37 2.76 -10.14
CA ALA A 35 0.67 3.02 -8.73
C ALA A 35 -0.10 4.25 -8.20
N VAL A 36 -0.23 5.28 -9.03
CA VAL A 36 -0.98 6.50 -8.75
C VAL A 36 -2.45 6.36 -9.14
N ILE A 37 -3.31 7.16 -8.51
CA ILE A 37 -4.72 7.25 -8.92
C ILE A 37 -4.90 8.45 -9.85
N VAL A 38 -5.50 8.18 -11.00
CA VAL A 38 -5.77 9.17 -12.03
C VAL A 38 -7.27 9.45 -12.10
N ALA A 39 -7.65 10.73 -12.21
CA ALA A 39 -9.02 11.14 -12.43
C ALA A 39 -9.50 10.63 -13.80
N ARG A 40 -10.60 9.86 -13.81
CA ARG A 40 -11.22 9.36 -15.04
C ARG A 40 -11.86 10.49 -15.85
N ARG A 41 -12.47 11.45 -15.14
CA ARG A 41 -13.21 12.59 -15.70
C ARG A 41 -12.79 13.88 -15.00
N GLY A 42 -12.97 14.99 -15.70
CA GLY A 42 -12.77 16.31 -15.11
C GLY A 42 -13.91 16.67 -14.16
N GLY A 43 -13.61 17.33 -13.04
CA GLY A 43 -14.58 17.60 -11.97
C GLY A 43 -14.09 18.57 -10.89
N ILE A 44 -14.93 18.80 -9.88
CA ILE A 44 -14.56 19.43 -8.61
C ILE A 44 -14.43 18.34 -7.56
N VAL A 45 -13.34 18.37 -6.81
CA VAL A 45 -13.18 17.52 -5.63
C VAL A 45 -14.17 17.96 -4.56
N ASP A 46 -15.13 17.11 -4.22
CA ASP A 46 -16.17 17.40 -3.24
C ASP A 46 -15.64 17.19 -1.81
N SER A 47 -15.04 16.02 -1.57
CA SER A 47 -14.44 15.68 -0.29
C SER A 47 -13.24 14.74 -0.47
N VAL A 48 -12.28 14.91 0.43
CA VAL A 48 -11.02 14.14 0.43
C VAL A 48 -10.84 13.53 1.81
N SER A 49 -10.58 12.23 1.84
CA SER A 49 -10.18 11.51 3.04
C SER A 49 -8.93 10.68 2.75
N ALA A 50 -8.28 10.20 3.81
CA ALA A 50 -7.13 9.31 3.66
C ALA A 50 -7.47 7.98 2.95
N ASN A 51 -8.74 7.59 2.92
CA ASN A 51 -9.23 6.30 2.39
C ASN A 51 -9.93 6.43 1.03
N ALA A 52 -10.51 7.59 0.71
CA ALA A 52 -11.25 7.81 -0.53
C ALA A 52 -11.28 9.29 -0.91
N ILE A 53 -11.31 9.54 -2.23
CA ILE A 53 -11.49 10.85 -2.85
C ILE A 53 -12.81 10.84 -3.61
N TYR A 54 -13.62 11.89 -3.41
CA TYR A 54 -14.90 12.06 -4.07
C TYR A 54 -14.81 13.24 -5.04
N VAL A 55 -15.06 13.00 -6.33
CA VAL A 55 -14.96 14.01 -7.38
C VAL A 55 -16.31 14.15 -8.08
N ARG A 56 -16.90 15.33 -8.03
CA ARG A 56 -18.11 15.69 -8.77
C ARG A 56 -17.75 16.13 -10.18
N HIS A 57 -18.13 15.40 -11.20
CA HIS A 57 -17.65 15.68 -12.56
C HIS A 57 -18.36 16.87 -13.23
N PHE A 58 -17.63 17.59 -14.08
CA PHE A 58 -18.16 18.66 -14.94
C PHE A 58 -18.60 18.05 -16.27
N GLY A 59 -19.89 17.77 -16.41
CA GLY A 59 -20.47 17.33 -17.68
C GLY A 59 -21.95 17.64 -17.72
N LYS A 60 -22.48 17.95 -18.91
CA LYS A 60 -23.93 17.79 -19.14
C LYS A 60 -24.23 16.34 -18.80
N LYS A 61 -25.16 16.12 -17.87
CA LYS A 61 -25.68 14.81 -17.49
C LYS A 61 -25.86 13.97 -18.76
N SER A 62 -24.98 12.98 -18.99
CA SER A 62 -25.33 11.87 -19.85
C SER A 62 -26.54 11.23 -19.17
N GLU A 63 -27.69 11.24 -19.84
CA GLU A 63 -28.93 10.67 -19.28
C GLU A 63 -28.78 9.17 -18.92
N GLU A 64 -27.71 8.56 -19.44
CA GLU A 64 -27.32 7.16 -19.36
C GLU A 64 -26.52 6.77 -18.09
N GLU A 65 -25.90 7.69 -17.34
CA GLU A 65 -24.86 7.29 -16.34
C GLU A 65 -25.24 7.49 -14.86
N ASP A 66 -26.44 7.99 -14.59
CA ASP A 66 -26.76 8.64 -13.31
C ASP A 66 -27.79 7.84 -12.48
N PHE A 67 -27.79 6.51 -12.69
CA PHE A 67 -28.58 5.53 -11.94
C PHE A 67 -27.85 4.94 -10.73
N THR A 68 -26.54 5.13 -10.62
CA THR A 68 -25.72 4.54 -9.55
C THR A 68 -25.94 5.17 -8.17
N GLY A 69 -26.88 6.11 -8.02
CA GLY A 69 -27.19 6.77 -6.76
C GLY A 69 -26.14 7.79 -6.30
N PHE A 70 -25.06 7.98 -7.07
CA PHE A 70 -23.96 8.91 -6.75
C PHE A 70 -24.02 10.22 -7.53
N GLY A 71 -25.14 10.60 -8.15
CA GLY A 71 -25.41 11.98 -8.60
C GLY A 71 -24.25 12.68 -9.32
N GLY A 72 -23.65 12.03 -10.31
CA GLY A 72 -22.48 12.53 -11.03
C GLY A 72 -21.18 12.67 -10.21
N MET A 73 -20.98 11.83 -9.20
CA MET A 73 -19.75 11.76 -8.39
C MET A 73 -18.97 10.47 -8.64
N ASP A 74 -17.69 10.61 -8.99
CA ASP A 74 -16.72 9.53 -9.05
C ASP A 74 -16.09 9.29 -7.67
N VAL A 75 -16.09 8.04 -7.22
CA VAL A 75 -15.47 7.63 -5.94
C VAL A 75 -14.18 6.86 -6.19
N TYR A 76 -13.06 7.40 -5.71
CA TYR A 76 -11.74 6.79 -5.83
C TYR A 76 -11.28 6.25 -4.47
N ARG A 77 -11.34 4.93 -4.28
CA ARG A 77 -10.88 4.27 -3.04
C ARG A 77 -9.36 4.08 -3.07
N LEU A 78 -8.68 4.55 -2.03
CA LEU A 78 -7.23 4.48 -1.89
C LEU A 78 -6.81 3.20 -1.17
N THR A 79 -5.73 2.59 -1.64
CA THR A 79 -5.10 1.43 -0.99
C THR A 79 -4.26 1.90 0.19
N LYS A 80 -4.53 1.37 1.40
CA LYS A 80 -3.82 1.75 2.64
C LYS A 80 -3.05 0.57 3.21
N PHE A 81 -1.77 0.80 3.50
CA PHE A 81 -0.88 -0.12 4.21
C PHE A 81 -1.03 -1.59 3.80
N ARG A 82 -1.04 -1.86 2.49
CA ARG A 82 -1.14 -3.21 1.94
C ARG A 82 0.26 -3.80 1.77
N ARG A 83 0.43 -5.06 2.14
CA ARG A 83 1.66 -5.84 1.89
C ARG A 83 1.89 -6.04 0.39
N SER A 84 3.13 -5.81 -0.06
CA SER A 84 3.61 -6.20 -1.39
C SER A 84 4.23 -7.61 -1.37
N ASN A 85 4.52 -8.18 -2.55
CA ASN A 85 5.17 -9.49 -2.65
C ASN A 85 6.60 -9.53 -2.08
N GLN A 86 7.26 -8.38 -1.93
CA GLN A 86 8.60 -8.27 -1.33
C GLN A 86 8.54 -7.72 0.10
N ASP A 87 7.40 -7.89 0.77
CA ASP A 87 7.15 -7.44 2.15
C ASP A 87 7.31 -5.92 2.37
N THR A 88 7.37 -5.12 1.29
CA THR A 88 7.28 -3.65 1.36
C THR A 88 5.83 -3.17 1.49
N CYS A 89 5.64 -1.89 1.80
CA CYS A 89 4.34 -1.27 2.00
C CYS A 89 3.81 -0.54 0.75
N ILE A 90 2.61 -0.92 0.30
CA ILE A 90 1.81 -0.21 -0.69
C ILE A 90 0.83 0.70 0.04
N ASN A 91 1.01 2.01 -0.10
CA ASN A 91 0.15 3.00 0.54
C ASN A 91 -0.06 4.19 -0.39
N GLN A 92 -1.31 4.53 -0.65
CA GLN A 92 -1.71 5.67 -1.46
C GLN A 92 -2.08 6.88 -0.59
N ARG A 93 -1.79 8.08 -1.08
CA ARG A 93 -2.02 9.35 -0.37
C ARG A 93 -2.72 10.34 -1.31
N PRO A 94 -3.81 10.98 -0.89
CA PRO A 94 -4.45 12.00 -1.73
C PRO A 94 -3.50 13.18 -1.93
N LEU A 95 -3.49 13.73 -3.15
CA LEU A 95 -2.76 14.96 -3.51
C LEU A 95 -3.66 16.18 -3.56
N VAL A 96 -4.92 15.99 -3.95
CA VAL A 96 -5.89 17.06 -4.15
C VAL A 96 -6.58 17.47 -2.85
N TYR A 97 -7.10 18.70 -2.84
CA TYR A 97 -7.88 19.25 -1.73
C TYR A 97 -9.36 19.43 -2.09
N PRO A 98 -10.28 19.44 -1.10
CA PRO A 98 -11.69 19.78 -1.35
C PRO A 98 -11.83 21.15 -2.02
N GLY A 99 -12.66 21.23 -3.07
CA GLY A 99 -12.89 22.43 -3.88
C GLY A 99 -11.96 22.57 -5.09
N GLU A 100 -10.92 21.76 -5.21
CA GLU A 100 -9.99 21.80 -6.33
C GLU A 100 -10.62 21.27 -7.62
N ARG A 101 -10.29 21.89 -8.76
CA ARG A 101 -10.72 21.41 -10.08
C ARG A 101 -9.70 20.42 -10.61
N VAL A 102 -10.18 19.24 -11.00
CA VAL A 102 -9.35 18.20 -11.60
C VAL A 102 -9.68 18.04 -13.08
N ALA A 103 -8.65 17.85 -13.90
CA ALA A 103 -8.77 17.54 -15.32
C ALA A 103 -8.87 16.02 -15.56
N PRO A 104 -9.48 15.56 -16.66
CA PRO A 104 -9.43 14.16 -17.03
C PRO A 104 -7.97 13.74 -17.27
N GLY A 105 -7.55 12.64 -16.65
CA GLY A 105 -6.17 12.17 -16.73
C GLY A 105 -5.20 12.81 -15.73
N GLN A 106 -5.65 13.73 -14.87
CA GLN A 106 -4.82 14.31 -13.81
C GLN A 106 -4.61 13.31 -12.67
N ILE A 107 -3.40 13.28 -12.10
CA ILE A 107 -3.07 12.47 -10.94
C ILE A 107 -3.68 13.11 -9.69
N ILE A 108 -4.48 12.36 -8.95
CA ILE A 108 -5.23 12.84 -7.76
C ILE A 108 -4.76 12.19 -6.46
N ALA A 109 -4.02 11.07 -6.54
CA ALA A 109 -3.40 10.45 -5.39
C ALA A 109 -2.06 9.81 -5.77
N ASP A 110 -1.06 10.01 -4.93
CA ASP A 110 0.23 9.35 -5.01
C ASP A 110 0.15 7.90 -4.53
N GLY A 111 1.05 7.08 -5.06
CA GLY A 111 1.25 5.69 -4.71
C GLY A 111 2.52 5.45 -3.88
N PRO A 112 2.96 4.19 -3.74
CA PRO A 112 4.27 3.89 -3.17
C PRO A 112 5.37 4.41 -4.09
N ALA A 113 6.39 5.05 -3.51
CA ALA A 113 7.53 5.60 -4.25
C ALA A 113 7.14 6.58 -5.37
N THR A 114 6.10 7.40 -5.14
CA THR A 114 5.78 8.57 -5.97
C THR A 114 5.65 9.82 -5.10
N SER A 115 5.87 10.99 -5.70
CA SER A 115 5.75 12.30 -5.08
C SER A 115 5.23 13.29 -6.11
N GLU A 116 4.09 13.92 -5.82
CA GLU A 116 3.46 14.91 -6.70
C GLU A 116 3.18 14.37 -8.11
N GLY A 117 2.89 13.07 -8.23
CA GLY A 117 2.66 12.39 -9.51
C GLY A 117 3.91 11.94 -10.25
N GLU A 118 5.11 12.24 -9.74
CA GLU A 118 6.38 11.77 -10.29
C GLU A 118 6.91 10.53 -9.56
N LEU A 119 7.68 9.70 -10.28
CA LEU A 119 8.40 8.57 -9.68
C LEU A 119 9.49 9.05 -8.71
N ALA A 120 9.36 8.66 -7.45
CA ALA A 120 10.20 9.07 -6.33
C ALA A 120 10.76 7.85 -5.57
N LEU A 121 11.81 7.24 -6.12
CA LEU A 121 12.43 6.02 -5.58
C LEU A 121 13.41 6.25 -4.40
N GLY A 122 13.77 7.50 -4.14
CA GLY A 122 14.87 7.88 -3.25
C GLY A 122 14.70 9.28 -2.66
N VAL A 123 15.82 9.87 -2.28
CA VAL A 123 15.92 11.17 -1.60
C VAL A 123 17.05 11.98 -2.21
N ASN A 124 16.86 13.29 -2.35
CA ASN A 124 17.95 14.18 -2.74
C ASN A 124 18.81 14.48 -1.51
N ALA A 125 20.08 14.08 -1.52
CA ALA A 125 20.99 14.27 -0.40
C ALA A 125 22.15 15.19 -0.80
N LEU A 126 22.51 16.10 0.11
CA LEU A 126 23.69 16.95 -0.02
C LEU A 126 24.95 16.09 0.19
N VAL A 127 25.73 15.92 -0.87
CA VAL A 127 26.91 15.07 -0.92
C VAL A 127 28.18 15.87 -1.07
N ALA A 128 29.25 15.40 -0.42
CA ALA A 128 30.62 15.82 -0.70
C ALA A 128 31.47 14.64 -1.22
N PHE A 129 32.26 14.88 -2.26
CA PHE A 129 33.22 13.91 -2.81
C PHE A 129 34.61 14.13 -2.21
N MET A 130 34.89 13.54 -1.05
CA MET A 130 36.19 13.64 -0.38
C MET A 130 36.49 12.37 0.44
N PRO A 131 37.78 11.99 0.62
CA PRO A 131 38.13 10.95 1.58
C PRO A 131 37.87 11.44 3.02
N TRP A 132 37.47 10.53 3.89
CA TRP A 132 37.21 10.84 5.30
C TRP A 132 37.70 9.71 6.22
N GLU A 133 38.90 9.88 6.80
CA GLU A 133 39.51 8.98 7.79
C GLU A 133 39.48 7.48 7.45
N GLY A 134 39.37 7.12 6.17
CA GLY A 134 39.21 5.72 5.72
C GLY A 134 37.81 5.13 5.93
N TYR A 135 36.86 5.86 6.51
CA TYR A 135 35.49 5.37 6.70
C TYR A 135 34.71 5.22 5.39
N ASN A 136 35.10 5.94 4.34
CA ASN A 136 34.58 5.76 2.98
C ASN A 136 35.57 5.00 2.07
N PHE A 137 36.38 4.10 2.63
CA PHE A 137 37.26 3.23 1.85
C PHE A 137 36.46 2.33 0.88
N GLU A 138 37.02 2.09 -0.30
CA GLU A 138 36.33 1.44 -1.43
C GLU A 138 34.98 2.10 -1.75
N ASP A 139 33.89 1.38 -1.47
CA ASP A 139 32.50 1.75 -1.74
C ASP A 139 31.73 2.06 -0.45
N ALA A 140 32.43 2.23 0.67
CA ALA A 140 31.78 2.59 1.92
C ALA A 140 31.20 4.01 1.84
N ILE A 141 30.01 4.18 2.43
CA ILE A 141 29.28 5.44 2.48
C ILE A 141 29.20 5.90 3.94
N LEU A 142 29.48 7.17 4.13
CA LEU A 142 29.30 7.89 5.39
C LEU A 142 28.02 8.70 5.33
N ILE A 143 27.25 8.66 6.41
CA ILE A 143 25.92 9.28 6.47
C ILE A 143 25.79 10.09 7.74
N SER A 144 25.22 11.28 7.62
CA SER A 144 24.86 12.12 8.77
C SER A 144 23.66 11.52 9.51
N GLU A 145 23.73 11.54 10.85
CA GLU A 145 22.62 11.21 11.75
C GLU A 145 21.36 12.02 11.44
N ARG A 146 21.51 13.24 10.90
CA ARG A 146 20.40 14.09 10.48
C ARG A 146 19.42 13.37 9.56
N LEU A 147 19.91 12.60 8.59
CA LEU A 147 19.08 11.86 7.63
C LEU A 147 18.23 10.77 8.31
N ILE A 148 18.73 10.21 9.41
CA ILE A 148 18.04 9.18 10.21
C ILE A 148 17.05 9.82 11.17
N ARG A 149 17.44 10.95 11.79
CA ARG A 149 16.56 11.76 12.65
C ARG A 149 15.33 12.27 11.89
N GLU A 150 15.52 12.70 10.65
CA GLU A 150 14.44 13.17 9.76
C GLU A 150 13.64 12.04 9.10
N ASP A 151 13.98 10.78 9.38
CA ASP A 151 13.37 9.57 8.81
C ASP A 151 13.35 9.56 7.26
N LYS A 152 14.35 10.18 6.61
CA LYS A 152 14.41 10.26 5.13
C LYS A 152 14.54 8.88 4.48
N PHE A 153 15.39 8.00 5.02
CA PHE A 153 15.63 6.64 4.52
C PHE A 153 14.90 5.54 5.34
N THR A 154 13.83 5.89 6.02
CA THR A 154 13.01 4.93 6.77
C THR A 154 11.99 4.28 5.84
N SER A 155 11.89 2.95 5.83
CA SER A 155 10.90 2.19 5.05
C SER A 155 9.92 1.46 5.96
N ILE A 156 8.72 1.17 5.44
CA ILE A 156 7.73 0.31 6.12
C ILE A 156 7.75 -1.05 5.45
N HIS A 157 7.95 -2.09 6.25
CA HIS A 157 7.83 -3.48 5.85
C HIS A 157 6.63 -4.10 6.53
N ILE A 158 5.89 -4.94 5.81
CA ILE A 158 4.72 -5.65 6.31
C ILE A 158 4.97 -7.13 6.11
N GLU A 159 5.22 -7.81 7.22
CA GLU A 159 5.47 -9.24 7.25
C GLU A 159 4.14 -9.98 7.52
N GLU A 160 3.92 -11.06 6.80
CA GLU A 160 2.76 -11.94 6.97
C GLU A 160 3.24 -13.22 7.65
N LEU A 161 2.76 -13.46 8.87
CA LEU A 161 2.97 -14.70 9.57
C LEU A 161 1.68 -15.49 9.59
N GLU A 162 1.77 -16.78 9.29
CA GLU A 162 0.60 -17.64 9.25
C GLU A 162 0.78 -18.89 10.11
N ILE A 163 -0.33 -19.34 10.68
CA ILE A 163 -0.42 -20.61 11.39
C ILE A 163 -1.64 -21.38 10.94
N GLN A 164 -1.42 -22.67 10.69
CA GLN A 164 -2.44 -23.61 10.28
C GLN A 164 -2.81 -24.49 11.48
N VAL A 165 -4.12 -24.64 11.67
CA VAL A 165 -4.73 -25.57 12.61
C VAL A 165 -5.14 -26.79 11.83
N ARG A 166 -4.58 -27.94 12.20
CA ARG A 166 -4.79 -29.20 11.48
C ARG A 166 -5.55 -30.21 12.33
N ASP A 167 -6.32 -31.04 11.66
CA ASP A 167 -6.88 -32.23 12.29
C ASP A 167 -5.82 -33.34 12.27
N THR A 168 -5.39 -33.77 13.44
CA THR A 168 -4.35 -34.81 13.56
C THR A 168 -4.98 -36.14 13.93
N LYS A 169 -4.28 -37.25 13.69
CA LYS A 169 -4.74 -38.58 14.10
C LYS A 169 -5.02 -38.72 15.60
N ARG A 170 -4.44 -37.83 16.42
CA ARG A 170 -4.56 -37.85 17.89
C ARG A 170 -5.65 -36.91 18.41
N GLY A 171 -6.30 -36.16 17.53
CA GLY A 171 -7.29 -35.16 17.85
C GLY A 171 -7.07 -33.86 17.08
N PRO A 172 -8.06 -32.97 17.08
CA PRO A 172 -7.95 -31.67 16.45
C PRO A 172 -6.95 -30.79 17.20
N GLU A 173 -6.13 -30.04 16.47
CA GLU A 173 -5.45 -28.88 17.06
C GLU A 173 -6.48 -27.77 17.33
N GLU A 174 -6.25 -26.99 18.37
CA GLU A 174 -7.15 -25.91 18.78
C GLU A 174 -6.38 -24.60 18.97
N ILE A 175 -7.06 -23.49 18.71
CA ILE A 175 -6.57 -22.16 19.05
C ILE A 175 -7.21 -21.79 20.37
N THR A 176 -6.39 -21.50 21.37
CA THR A 176 -6.84 -21.14 22.71
C THR A 176 -5.82 -20.24 23.38
N LYS A 177 -6.30 -19.41 24.31
CA LYS A 177 -5.46 -18.64 25.22
C LYS A 177 -4.84 -19.50 26.32
N GLU A 178 -5.42 -20.68 26.60
CA GLU A 178 -4.95 -21.62 27.63
C GLU A 178 -3.74 -22.42 27.15
N ILE A 179 -2.56 -21.81 27.21
CA ILE A 179 -1.31 -22.42 26.74
C ILE A 179 -0.53 -22.96 27.96
N PRO A 180 -0.11 -24.24 27.97
CA PRO A 180 0.64 -24.79 29.09
C PRO A 180 2.01 -24.12 29.24
N ASN A 181 2.44 -23.91 30.50
CA ASN A 181 3.76 -23.37 30.85
C ASN A 181 4.05 -21.95 30.34
N VAL A 182 3.02 -21.14 30.09
CA VAL A 182 3.14 -19.74 29.67
C VAL A 182 2.59 -18.83 30.77
N GLY A 183 3.37 -17.82 31.17
CA GLY A 183 2.94 -16.84 32.18
C GLY A 183 1.89 -15.85 31.65
N GLU A 184 1.08 -15.29 32.55
CA GLU A 184 0.00 -14.34 32.20
C GLU A 184 0.48 -13.11 31.41
N GLU A 185 1.72 -12.68 31.64
CA GLU A 185 2.30 -11.52 30.96
C GLU A 185 2.42 -11.72 29.44
N ALA A 186 2.78 -12.95 29.01
CA ALA A 186 2.86 -13.31 27.59
C ALA A 186 1.46 -13.45 26.94
N LEU A 187 0.43 -13.72 27.74
CA LEU A 187 -0.97 -13.87 27.29
C LEU A 187 -1.73 -12.53 27.28
N LYS A 188 -1.13 -11.44 27.78
CA LYS A 188 -1.77 -10.12 27.93
C LYS A 188 -2.32 -9.56 26.63
N ASN A 189 -1.64 -9.80 25.50
CA ASN A 189 -2.03 -9.26 24.20
C ASN A 189 -2.98 -10.20 23.41
N LEU A 190 -3.24 -11.41 23.91
CA LEU A 190 -4.16 -12.37 23.31
C LEU A 190 -5.60 -12.11 23.77
N ASP A 191 -6.53 -12.18 22.82
CA ASP A 191 -7.97 -12.18 23.07
C ASP A 191 -8.45 -13.52 23.66
N GLU A 192 -9.76 -13.65 23.90
CA GLU A 192 -10.39 -14.85 24.46
C GLU A 192 -10.17 -16.08 23.56
N ASP A 193 -10.08 -15.89 22.24
CA ASP A 193 -9.84 -16.94 21.26
C ASP A 193 -8.36 -17.35 21.15
N GLY A 194 -7.46 -16.65 21.84
CA GLY A 194 -6.01 -16.89 21.78
C GLY A 194 -5.32 -16.22 20.59
N ILE A 195 -5.91 -15.19 19.99
CA ILE A 195 -5.39 -14.43 18.85
C ILE A 195 -4.91 -13.06 19.33
N ILE A 196 -3.78 -12.58 18.78
CA ILE A 196 -3.26 -11.26 19.14
C ILE A 196 -4.16 -10.12 18.68
N ARG A 197 -4.37 -9.14 19.56
CA ARG A 197 -5.15 -7.94 19.24
C ARG A 197 -4.45 -7.04 18.21
N ILE A 198 -5.24 -6.43 17.32
CA ILE A 198 -4.77 -5.41 16.38
C ILE A 198 -4.26 -4.18 17.17
N GLY A 199 -3.13 -3.62 16.75
CA GLY A 199 -2.46 -2.50 17.40
C GLY A 199 -1.49 -2.91 18.52
N ALA A 200 -1.38 -4.20 18.86
CA ALA A 200 -0.36 -4.67 19.80
C ALA A 200 1.06 -4.46 19.22
N ARG A 201 1.96 -3.95 20.07
CA ARG A 201 3.40 -3.97 19.79
C ARG A 201 3.94 -5.34 20.15
N VAL A 202 4.65 -5.94 19.20
CA VAL A 202 5.22 -7.29 19.32
C VAL A 202 6.74 -7.22 19.27
N ARG A 203 7.37 -8.09 20.05
CA ARG A 203 8.80 -8.35 20.05
C ARG A 203 9.05 -9.83 19.80
N ALA A 204 10.28 -10.15 19.41
CA ALA A 204 10.72 -11.53 19.24
C ALA A 204 10.36 -12.39 20.47
N GLY A 205 9.73 -13.54 20.21
CA GLY A 205 9.27 -14.48 21.23
C GLY A 205 7.82 -14.27 21.72
N ASP A 206 7.20 -13.12 21.45
CA ASP A 206 5.80 -12.88 21.81
C ASP A 206 4.86 -13.85 21.07
N ILE A 207 3.81 -14.30 21.75
CA ILE A 207 2.81 -15.20 21.15
C ILE A 207 1.83 -14.37 20.33
N LEU A 208 1.73 -14.69 19.05
CA LEU A 208 0.82 -14.05 18.10
C LEU A 208 -0.50 -14.82 18.01
N VAL A 209 -0.43 -16.14 18.03
CA VAL A 209 -1.60 -17.03 18.00
C VAL A 209 -1.31 -18.22 18.88
N GLY A 210 -2.07 -18.38 19.95
CA GLY A 210 -2.04 -19.53 20.83
C GLY A 210 -2.55 -20.77 20.10
N LYS A 211 -1.73 -21.81 20.00
CA LYS A 211 -2.14 -23.09 19.40
C LYS A 211 -1.68 -24.23 20.29
N VAL A 212 -2.61 -25.14 20.56
CA VAL A 212 -2.34 -26.36 21.33
C VAL A 212 -2.54 -27.59 20.45
N THR A 213 -1.61 -28.54 20.55
CA THR A 213 -1.68 -29.82 19.85
C THR A 213 -1.80 -30.94 20.88
N PRO A 214 -2.76 -31.89 20.74
CA PRO A 214 -2.87 -33.03 21.64
C PRO A 214 -1.59 -33.86 21.61
N LYS A 215 -1.03 -34.12 22.79
CA LYS A 215 0.18 -34.91 22.99
C LYS A 215 -0.22 -36.36 23.27
N GLY A 216 0.55 -37.32 22.76
CA GLY A 216 0.40 -38.72 23.18
C GLY A 216 1.09 -38.96 24.53
N GLU A 217 0.73 -40.05 25.21
CA GLU A 217 1.44 -40.47 26.42
C GLU A 217 2.94 -40.66 26.12
N THR A 218 3.77 -39.92 26.82
CA THR A 218 5.23 -40.08 26.80
C THR A 218 5.66 -40.80 28.05
N GLU A 219 6.38 -41.91 27.92
CA GLU A 219 7.07 -42.54 29.03
C GLU A 219 8.12 -41.57 29.59
N LEU A 220 7.88 -41.11 30.82
CA LEU A 220 8.79 -40.22 31.54
C LEU A 220 9.92 -41.02 32.17
N SER A 221 11.13 -40.45 32.20
CA SER A 221 12.26 -41.08 32.89
C SER A 221 11.98 -41.18 34.41
N PRO A 222 12.64 -42.09 35.16
CA PRO A 222 12.48 -42.19 36.60
C PRO A 222 12.68 -40.86 37.34
N GLU A 223 13.62 -40.04 36.88
CA GLU A 223 13.93 -38.71 37.42
C GLU A 223 12.79 -37.72 37.17
N GLU A 224 12.25 -37.68 35.95
CA GLU A 224 11.09 -36.83 35.61
C GLU A 224 9.83 -37.27 36.37
N ARG A 225 9.64 -38.58 36.55
CA ARG A 225 8.55 -39.14 37.36
C ARG A 225 8.66 -38.70 38.82
N LEU A 226 9.88 -38.73 39.38
CA LEU A 226 10.13 -38.29 40.75
C LEU A 226 9.87 -36.79 40.89
N LEU A 227 10.40 -35.96 39.99
CA LEU A 227 10.17 -34.52 40.00
C LEU A 227 8.68 -34.19 39.95
N ARG A 228 7.94 -34.88 39.07
CA ARG A 228 6.49 -34.68 38.94
C ARG A 228 5.72 -35.11 40.19
N ALA A 229 6.16 -36.17 40.87
CA ALA A 229 5.57 -36.59 42.15
C ALA A 229 5.85 -35.57 43.28
N ILE A 230 7.00 -34.91 43.26
CA ILE A 230 7.38 -33.88 44.25
C ILE A 230 6.60 -32.59 44.04
N PHE A 231 6.52 -32.08 42.80
CA PHE A 231 5.89 -30.80 42.49
C PHE A 231 4.38 -30.89 42.23
N GLY A 232 3.83 -32.10 42.12
CA GLY A 232 2.39 -32.30 41.87
C GLY A 232 1.92 -31.79 40.50
N GLU A 233 2.83 -31.50 39.58
CA GLU A 233 2.50 -31.02 38.25
C GLU A 233 1.74 -32.10 37.46
N LYS A 234 0.49 -31.83 37.10
CA LYS A 234 -0.22 -32.66 36.12
C LYS A 234 0.46 -32.44 34.77
N ALA A 235 0.78 -33.51 34.03
CA ALA A 235 1.22 -33.36 32.66
C ALA A 235 0.07 -32.77 31.89
N GLY A 236 0.34 -31.68 31.17
CA GLY A 236 -0.58 -31.22 30.16
C GLY A 236 -0.71 -32.31 29.09
N ASP A 237 -1.95 -32.70 28.81
CA ASP A 237 -2.29 -33.58 27.68
C ASP A 237 -2.09 -32.88 26.33
N VAL A 238 -1.70 -31.60 26.36
CA VAL A 238 -1.50 -30.72 25.21
C VAL A 238 -0.09 -30.14 25.20
N ARG A 239 0.43 -29.89 24.01
CA ARG A 239 1.72 -29.23 23.75
C ARG A 239 1.50 -27.85 23.15
N ASP A 240 2.30 -26.88 23.59
CA ASP A 240 2.41 -25.56 22.94
C ASP A 240 2.98 -25.71 21.51
N ALA A 241 2.16 -25.36 20.53
CA ALA A 241 2.50 -25.27 19.11
C ALA A 241 2.17 -23.87 18.54
N SER A 242 2.15 -22.86 19.42
CA SER A 242 1.73 -21.49 19.13
C SER A 242 2.64 -20.79 18.12
N LEU A 243 2.06 -19.85 17.39
CA LEU A 243 2.80 -18.95 16.52
C LEU A 243 3.48 -17.88 17.37
N LYS A 244 4.81 -17.88 17.40
CA LYS A 244 5.61 -16.87 18.09
C LYS A 244 6.26 -15.93 17.08
N ALA A 245 6.42 -14.67 17.44
CA ALA A 245 7.14 -13.71 16.64
C ALA A 245 8.60 -14.18 16.45
N PRO A 246 9.11 -14.24 15.20
CA PRO A 246 10.46 -14.73 14.92
C PRO A 246 11.55 -13.87 15.61
N PRO A 247 12.75 -14.43 15.80
CA PRO A 247 13.89 -13.66 16.32
C PRO A 247 14.15 -12.38 15.52
N GLY A 248 14.46 -11.28 16.20
CA GLY A 248 14.68 -9.98 15.56
C GLY A 248 13.42 -9.25 15.11
N MET A 249 12.23 -9.84 15.27
CA MET A 249 10.98 -9.15 14.96
C MET A 249 10.69 -8.06 15.99
N ASP A 250 10.46 -6.85 15.50
CA ASP A 250 9.86 -5.75 16.24
C ASP A 250 8.85 -5.05 15.34
N GLY A 251 7.63 -4.84 15.84
CA GLY A 251 6.59 -4.26 15.00
C GLY A 251 5.25 -4.07 15.69
N VAL A 252 4.27 -3.65 14.90
CA VAL A 252 2.88 -3.47 15.34
C VAL A 252 1.98 -4.35 14.50
N VAL A 253 1.09 -5.10 15.14
CA VAL A 253 0.06 -5.87 14.44
C VAL A 253 -0.91 -4.89 13.77
N ILE A 254 -1.01 -4.92 12.45
CA ILE A 254 -1.89 -4.03 11.68
C ILE A 254 -3.21 -4.67 11.28
N ASP A 255 -3.22 -5.99 11.08
CA ASP A 255 -4.39 -6.72 10.61
C ASP A 255 -4.26 -8.20 10.98
N VAL A 256 -5.39 -8.86 11.20
CA VAL A 256 -5.45 -10.31 11.46
C VAL A 256 -6.61 -10.88 10.65
N LYS A 257 -6.33 -11.93 9.88
CA LYS A 257 -7.33 -12.62 9.06
C LYS A 257 -7.44 -14.07 9.50
N VAL A 258 -8.66 -14.49 9.78
CA VAL A 258 -8.99 -15.85 10.18
C VAL A 258 -9.82 -16.49 9.07
N PHE A 259 -9.30 -17.57 8.49
CA PHE A 259 -9.95 -18.37 7.45
C PHE A 259 -10.37 -19.72 8.04
N SER A 260 -11.54 -20.22 7.67
CA SER A 260 -12.10 -21.46 8.25
C SER A 260 -12.82 -22.31 7.22
N ARG A 261 -12.59 -23.64 7.23
CA ARG A 261 -13.12 -24.59 6.24
C ARG A 261 -14.52 -25.16 6.55
N ARG A 262 -14.92 -25.27 7.82
CA ARG A 262 -16.14 -26.00 8.23
C ARG A 262 -17.08 -25.16 9.09
N GLU A 263 -18.35 -25.57 9.11
CA GLU A 263 -19.48 -24.90 9.77
C GLU A 263 -19.08 -24.28 11.10
N ARG A 264 -19.16 -22.95 11.14
CA ARG A 264 -18.90 -22.14 12.33
C ARG A 264 -19.85 -22.55 13.46
N ASP A 265 -19.41 -22.38 14.70
CA ASP A 265 -20.26 -22.53 15.90
C ASP A 265 -21.57 -21.75 15.74
N ASP A 266 -22.61 -22.10 16.51
CA ASP A 266 -23.93 -21.43 16.48
C ASP A 266 -23.83 -19.89 16.57
N ARG A 267 -22.80 -19.39 17.27
CA ARG A 267 -22.47 -17.97 17.36
C ARG A 267 -21.98 -17.39 16.01
N GLY A 268 -21.10 -18.08 15.31
CA GLY A 268 -20.60 -17.68 13.99
C GLY A 268 -21.67 -17.77 12.90
N LYS A 269 -22.54 -18.79 12.94
CA LYS A 269 -23.72 -18.88 12.05
C LYS A 269 -24.67 -17.69 12.25
N LYS A 270 -24.83 -17.20 13.48
CA LYS A 270 -25.67 -16.04 13.81
C LYS A 270 -25.07 -14.72 13.31
N GLU A 271 -23.76 -14.53 13.43
CA GLU A 271 -23.07 -13.35 12.89
C GLU A 271 -23.06 -13.31 11.37
N GLU A 272 -22.85 -14.47 10.73
CA GLU A 272 -22.90 -14.61 9.28
C GLU A 272 -24.31 -14.29 8.74
N LYS A 273 -25.36 -14.85 9.34
CA LYS A 273 -26.74 -14.49 9.00
C LYS A 273 -26.99 -12.99 9.13
N LYS A 274 -26.53 -12.35 10.20
CA LYS A 274 -26.62 -10.88 10.36
C LYS A 274 -25.87 -10.12 9.27
N ARG A 275 -24.72 -10.63 8.82
CA ARG A 275 -23.89 -10.00 7.79
C ARG A 275 -24.52 -10.14 6.40
N ILE A 276 -25.03 -11.32 6.07
CA ILE A 276 -25.81 -11.59 4.86
C ILE A 276 -27.09 -10.74 4.85
N GLU A 277 -27.80 -10.64 5.98
CA GLU A 277 -28.96 -9.75 6.11
C GLU A 277 -28.60 -8.28 5.90
N ARG A 278 -27.43 -7.84 6.37
CA ARG A 278 -26.95 -6.47 6.12
C ARG A 278 -26.69 -6.25 4.64
N ILE A 279 -25.97 -7.16 3.97
CA ILE A 279 -25.70 -7.08 2.53
C ILE A 279 -27.00 -7.04 1.74
N ARG A 280 -27.94 -7.96 2.00
CA ARG A 280 -29.26 -7.97 1.33
C ARG A 280 -30.10 -6.73 1.64
N ARG A 281 -29.96 -6.14 2.84
CA ARG A 281 -30.64 -4.89 3.18
C ARG A 281 -30.05 -3.71 2.41
N ASP A 282 -28.73 -3.66 2.28
CA ASP A 282 -28.04 -2.61 1.55
C ASP A 282 -28.29 -2.73 0.03
N GLU A 283 -28.29 -3.96 -0.50
CA GLU A 283 -28.74 -4.29 -1.87
C GLU A 283 -30.15 -3.76 -2.14
N LYS A 284 -31.14 -4.13 -1.30
CA LYS A 284 -32.53 -3.65 -1.45
C LYS A 284 -32.64 -2.13 -1.38
N LYS A 285 -31.85 -1.48 -0.52
CA LYS A 285 -31.82 -0.01 -0.43
C LYS A 285 -31.23 0.63 -1.69
N GLN A 286 -30.16 0.06 -2.23
CA GLN A 286 -29.52 0.54 -3.45
C GLN A 286 -30.45 0.37 -4.65
N ILE A 287 -31.04 -0.81 -4.82
CA ILE A 287 -32.01 -1.09 -5.89
C ILE A 287 -33.19 -0.11 -5.80
N LYS A 288 -33.78 0.04 -4.61
CA LYS A 288 -34.89 0.98 -4.42
C LYS A 288 -34.51 2.42 -4.75
N ALA A 289 -33.31 2.87 -4.35
CA ALA A 289 -32.83 4.20 -4.70
C ALA A 289 -32.67 4.39 -6.22
N VAL A 290 -32.20 3.36 -6.93
CA VAL A 290 -32.11 3.37 -8.40
C VAL A 290 -33.49 3.41 -9.04
N GLU A 291 -34.44 2.62 -8.53
CA GLU A 291 -35.83 2.60 -8.98
C GLU A 291 -36.50 3.96 -8.78
N ASP A 292 -36.38 4.55 -7.59
CA ASP A 292 -36.95 5.87 -7.27
C ASP A 292 -36.39 6.96 -8.22
N LEU A 293 -35.07 6.96 -8.47
CA LEU A 293 -34.39 7.85 -9.43
C LEU A 293 -34.83 7.63 -10.88
N ARG A 294 -35.06 6.37 -11.26
CA ARG A 294 -35.62 6.00 -12.57
C ARG A 294 -37.02 6.56 -12.75
N MET A 295 -37.87 6.38 -11.75
CA MET A 295 -39.25 6.87 -11.79
C MET A 295 -39.32 8.38 -11.87
N GLU A 296 -38.52 9.10 -11.09
CA GLU A 296 -38.45 10.58 -11.13
C GLU A 296 -38.06 11.10 -12.52
N ARG A 297 -37.10 10.46 -13.19
CA ARG A 297 -36.63 10.87 -14.53
C ARG A 297 -37.62 10.56 -15.63
N ILE A 298 -38.22 9.38 -15.59
CA ILE A 298 -39.22 8.99 -16.59
C ILE A 298 -40.45 9.91 -16.44
N LEU A 299 -40.87 10.21 -15.20
CA LEU A 299 -41.91 11.20 -14.93
C LEU A 299 -41.58 12.56 -15.52
N ALA A 300 -40.37 13.08 -15.32
CA ALA A 300 -39.97 14.39 -15.86
C ALA A 300 -40.03 14.49 -17.39
N ILE A 301 -39.89 13.37 -18.11
CA ILE A 301 -39.97 13.33 -19.58
C ILE A 301 -41.41 13.11 -20.06
N LEU A 302 -42.16 12.25 -19.37
CA LEU A 302 -43.50 11.83 -19.76
C LEU A 302 -44.62 12.72 -19.20
N ASP A 303 -44.35 13.61 -18.26
CA ASP A 303 -45.35 14.50 -17.65
C ASP A 303 -46.05 15.35 -18.71
N GLY A 304 -47.37 15.18 -18.83
CA GLY A 304 -48.21 15.88 -19.80
C GLY A 304 -48.30 15.26 -21.20
N GLN A 305 -47.59 14.17 -21.49
CA GLN A 305 -47.71 13.45 -22.77
C GLN A 305 -48.93 12.50 -22.78
N ASN A 306 -49.46 12.24 -23.98
CA ASN A 306 -50.57 11.30 -24.20
C ASN A 306 -50.04 9.89 -24.49
N THR A 307 -50.68 8.88 -23.90
CA THR A 307 -50.26 7.48 -24.06
C THR A 307 -50.65 6.90 -25.42
N LYS A 308 -49.68 6.19 -26.02
CA LYS A 308 -49.76 5.02 -26.91
C LYS A 308 -50.80 4.01 -26.41
N ARG A 309 -51.53 3.31 -27.28
CA ARG A 309 -52.04 1.99 -26.90
C ARG A 309 -50.84 1.05 -26.81
N VAL A 310 -50.58 0.51 -25.62
CA VAL A 310 -49.55 -0.49 -25.36
C VAL A 310 -50.25 -1.70 -24.75
N ASP A 311 -50.01 -2.86 -25.33
CA ASP A 311 -50.55 -4.13 -24.88
C ASP A 311 -49.40 -4.94 -24.23
N ASP A 312 -49.71 -5.79 -23.25
CA ASP A 312 -48.72 -6.64 -22.56
C ASP A 312 -48.21 -7.74 -23.53
N PRO A 313 -46.89 -7.88 -23.72
CA PRO A 313 -46.30 -8.88 -24.62
C PRO A 313 -46.59 -10.34 -24.24
N MET A 314 -46.84 -10.62 -22.95
CA MET A 314 -47.00 -11.97 -22.42
C MET A 314 -48.46 -12.36 -22.22
N SER A 315 -49.29 -11.43 -21.74
CA SER A 315 -50.70 -11.69 -21.43
C SER A 315 -51.69 -11.23 -22.51
N GLY A 316 -51.24 -10.38 -23.45
CA GLY A 316 -52.12 -9.73 -24.43
C GLY A 316 -53.14 -8.77 -23.81
N ALA A 317 -53.03 -8.49 -22.50
CA ALA A 317 -53.88 -7.57 -21.80
C ALA A 317 -53.51 -6.12 -22.14
N MET A 318 -54.51 -5.27 -22.32
CA MET A 318 -54.31 -3.85 -22.64
C MET A 318 -53.78 -3.11 -21.40
N LEU A 319 -52.52 -2.67 -21.44
CA LEU A 319 -51.89 -1.89 -20.35
C LEU A 319 -52.34 -0.43 -20.39
N PHE A 320 -52.39 0.18 -21.58
CA PHE A 320 -52.79 1.58 -21.77
C PHE A 320 -53.85 1.76 -22.86
N ARG A 321 -54.86 2.61 -22.61
CA ARG A 321 -55.76 3.15 -23.65
C ARG A 321 -55.12 4.38 -24.29
N SER A 322 -55.36 4.61 -25.59
CA SER A 322 -54.82 5.81 -26.24
C SER A 322 -55.44 7.10 -25.67
N GLY A 323 -54.61 8.13 -25.49
CA GLY A 323 -55.08 9.47 -25.10
C GLY A 323 -55.25 9.73 -23.60
N ARG A 324 -54.78 8.84 -22.71
CA ARG A 324 -54.71 9.14 -21.27
C ARG A 324 -53.47 10.03 -21.02
N LYS A 325 -53.64 11.13 -20.29
CA LYS A 325 -52.52 11.97 -19.86
C LYS A 325 -51.76 11.27 -18.75
N ILE A 326 -50.45 11.18 -18.89
CA ILE A 326 -49.54 10.68 -17.86
C ILE A 326 -49.44 11.76 -16.76
N ASN A 327 -49.75 11.38 -15.53
CA ASN A 327 -49.63 12.22 -14.33
C ASN A 327 -49.06 11.39 -13.17
N SER A 328 -48.63 12.05 -12.10
CA SER A 328 -48.04 11.40 -10.92
C SER A 328 -48.91 10.31 -10.29
N LYS A 329 -50.25 10.46 -10.32
CA LYS A 329 -51.19 9.45 -9.81
C LYS A 329 -51.25 8.17 -10.67
N LEU A 330 -51.14 8.31 -11.99
CA LEU A 330 -51.07 7.18 -12.91
C LEU A 330 -49.77 6.36 -12.69
N PHE A 331 -48.71 7.06 -12.31
CA PHE A 331 -47.39 6.48 -12.06
C PHE A 331 -47.33 5.60 -10.80
N GLU A 332 -48.21 5.81 -9.82
CA GLU A 332 -48.27 5.00 -8.59
C GLU A 332 -49.14 3.74 -8.74
N GLU A 333 -50.05 3.69 -9.71
CA GLU A 333 -51.02 2.59 -9.89
C GLU A 333 -50.48 1.39 -10.72
N LEU A 334 -49.37 1.57 -11.43
CA LEU A 334 -48.86 0.62 -12.42
C LEU A 334 -47.51 0.03 -12.04
N ASP A 335 -47.30 -1.22 -12.46
CA ASP A 335 -46.02 -1.93 -12.28
C ASP A 335 -45.15 -1.72 -13.54
N TRP A 336 -44.25 -0.74 -13.47
CA TRP A 336 -43.52 -0.21 -14.63
C TRP A 336 -42.43 -1.14 -15.16
N ASP A 337 -42.08 -2.21 -14.43
CA ASP A 337 -41.15 -3.24 -14.87
C ASP A 337 -41.76 -4.21 -15.90
N GLN A 338 -43.10 -4.25 -16.02
CA GLN A 338 -43.84 -5.10 -16.95
C GLN A 338 -44.04 -4.46 -18.34
N ILE A 339 -43.68 -3.19 -18.51
CA ILE A 339 -43.98 -2.44 -19.73
C ILE A 339 -42.90 -2.69 -20.79
N PRO A 340 -43.27 -3.02 -22.04
CA PRO A 340 -42.32 -3.14 -23.14
C PRO A 340 -41.85 -1.75 -23.61
N TRP A 341 -40.85 -1.20 -22.92
CA TRP A 341 -40.25 0.10 -23.25
C TRP A 341 -39.68 0.17 -24.68
N SER A 342 -39.43 -0.98 -25.31
CA SER A 342 -39.02 -1.09 -26.71
C SER A 342 -40.08 -0.67 -27.73
N GLU A 343 -41.37 -0.73 -27.37
CA GLU A 343 -42.48 -0.39 -28.29
C GLU A 343 -42.93 1.09 -28.19
N GLY A 344 -42.42 1.81 -27.18
CA GLY A 344 -42.74 3.22 -26.91
C GLY A 344 -44.10 3.42 -26.24
N ILE A 345 -44.17 4.38 -25.30
CA ILE A 345 -45.38 4.66 -24.51
C ILE A 345 -46.12 5.89 -25.03
N THR A 346 -45.47 6.78 -25.78
CA THR A 346 -46.09 8.00 -26.33
C THR A 346 -45.97 8.05 -27.85
N ASP A 347 -46.63 9.02 -28.49
CA ASP A 347 -46.56 9.22 -29.95
C ASP A 347 -45.22 9.87 -30.39
N ASP A 348 -44.42 10.38 -29.45
CA ASP A 348 -43.12 11.02 -29.73
C ASP A 348 -41.97 10.01 -29.67
N GLU A 349 -41.40 9.68 -30.83
CA GLU A 349 -40.25 8.77 -30.96
C GLU A 349 -39.00 9.27 -30.22
N GLU A 350 -38.80 10.59 -30.11
CA GLU A 350 -37.61 11.14 -29.43
C GLU A 350 -37.69 10.95 -27.91
N SER A 351 -38.86 11.24 -27.31
CA SER A 351 -39.13 10.97 -25.89
C SER A 351 -39.05 9.48 -25.57
N ASN A 352 -39.63 8.62 -26.40
CA ASN A 352 -39.55 7.16 -26.24
C ASN A 352 -38.10 6.66 -26.30
N GLY A 353 -37.29 7.16 -27.23
CA GLY A 353 -35.88 6.79 -27.33
C GLY A 353 -35.01 7.26 -26.15
N ARG A 354 -35.36 8.38 -25.50
CA ARG A 354 -34.71 8.84 -24.26
C ARG A 354 -35.13 8.00 -23.05
N VAL A 355 -36.42 7.70 -22.94
CA VAL A 355 -36.96 6.85 -21.86
C VAL A 355 -36.41 5.42 -21.94
N PHE A 356 -36.31 4.84 -23.14
CA PHE A 356 -35.73 3.52 -23.34
C PHE A 356 -34.26 3.45 -22.89
N ARG A 357 -33.46 4.47 -23.21
CA ARG A 357 -32.05 4.57 -22.76
C ARG A 357 -31.93 4.68 -21.23
N ILE A 358 -32.79 5.46 -20.62
CA ILE A 358 -32.91 5.61 -19.16
C ILE A 358 -33.27 4.27 -18.50
N TYR A 359 -34.24 3.54 -19.06
CA TYR A 359 -34.64 2.22 -18.55
C TYR A 359 -33.51 1.18 -18.67
N GLU A 360 -32.88 1.06 -19.84
CA GLU A 360 -31.74 0.15 -20.03
C GLU A 360 -30.57 0.44 -19.09
N ALA A 361 -30.23 1.71 -18.91
CA ALA A 361 -29.17 2.12 -18.02
C ALA A 361 -29.46 1.77 -16.55
N ALA A 362 -30.69 2.02 -16.08
CA ALA A 362 -31.11 1.65 -14.73
C ALA A 362 -31.07 0.13 -14.52
N ARG A 363 -31.55 -0.64 -15.51
CA ARG A 363 -31.54 -2.10 -15.47
C ARG A 363 -30.13 -2.66 -15.33
N ARG A 364 -29.17 -2.16 -16.11
CA ARG A 364 -27.76 -2.58 -16.01
C ARG A 364 -27.18 -2.34 -14.62
N VAL A 365 -27.47 -1.20 -14.01
CA VAL A 365 -27.01 -0.88 -12.65
C VAL A 365 -27.64 -1.80 -11.61
N ILE A 366 -28.94 -2.11 -11.73
CA ILE A 366 -29.62 -3.05 -10.83
C ILE A 366 -29.00 -4.46 -10.96
N GLU A 367 -28.77 -4.94 -12.19
CA GLU A 367 -28.11 -6.22 -12.45
C GLU A 367 -26.68 -6.25 -11.86
N ASP A 368 -25.91 -5.17 -11.99
CA ASP A 368 -24.57 -5.05 -11.40
C ASP A 368 -24.59 -5.09 -9.87
N VAL A 369 -25.54 -4.38 -9.24
CA VAL A 369 -25.72 -4.37 -7.77
C VAL A 369 -26.10 -5.77 -7.27
N GLN A 370 -27.04 -6.44 -7.94
CA GLN A 370 -27.44 -7.82 -7.62
C GLN A 370 -26.26 -8.77 -7.76
N LEU A 371 -25.52 -8.70 -8.87
CA LEU A 371 -24.36 -9.55 -9.12
C LEU A 371 -23.26 -9.34 -8.07
N GLN A 372 -23.02 -8.11 -7.63
CA GLN A 372 -22.06 -7.83 -6.55
C GLN A 372 -22.52 -8.38 -5.22
N ALA A 373 -23.79 -8.16 -4.85
CA ALA A 373 -24.36 -8.68 -3.62
C ALA A 373 -24.33 -10.22 -3.60
N GLU A 374 -24.70 -10.85 -4.70
CA GLU A 374 -24.69 -12.31 -4.84
C GLU A 374 -23.27 -12.88 -4.73
N LYS A 375 -22.28 -12.26 -5.38
CA LYS A 375 -20.86 -12.64 -5.23
C LYS A 375 -20.37 -12.51 -3.79
N GLU A 376 -20.75 -11.45 -3.07
CA GLU A 376 -20.39 -11.30 -1.66
C GLU A 376 -21.06 -12.35 -0.77
N VAL A 377 -22.33 -12.67 -1.03
CA VAL A 377 -23.08 -13.70 -0.31
C VAL A 377 -22.50 -15.08 -0.60
N GLU A 378 -22.21 -15.41 -1.87
CA GLU A 378 -21.61 -16.68 -2.27
C GLU A 378 -20.24 -16.85 -1.62
N ARG A 379 -19.41 -15.80 -1.62
CA ARG A 379 -18.10 -15.81 -0.96
C ARG A 379 -18.21 -16.06 0.54
N LEU A 380 -19.21 -15.49 1.21
CA LEU A 380 -19.47 -15.74 2.63
C LEU A 380 -19.97 -17.17 2.88
N THR A 381 -20.84 -17.68 2.01
CA THR A 381 -21.52 -18.98 2.17
C THR A 381 -20.61 -20.16 1.85
N ARG A 382 -19.79 -20.06 0.79
CA ARG A 382 -18.88 -21.13 0.34
C ARG A 382 -17.71 -21.35 1.30
N GLY A 383 -17.46 -20.39 2.19
CA GLY A 383 -16.31 -20.41 3.09
C GLY A 383 -14.98 -20.31 2.35
N ASP A 384 -13.88 -20.47 3.07
CA ASP A 384 -12.55 -20.37 2.50
C ASP A 384 -12.01 -21.75 2.09
N GLU A 385 -11.51 -21.86 0.86
CA GLU A 385 -10.85 -23.06 0.37
C GLU A 385 -9.48 -23.22 1.03
N LEU A 386 -9.40 -24.01 2.11
CA LEU A 386 -8.15 -24.35 2.78
C LEU A 386 -7.50 -25.62 2.18
N PRO A 387 -6.22 -25.92 2.42
CA PRO A 387 -5.55 -27.18 2.04
C PRO A 387 -6.09 -28.39 2.84
N PRO A 388 -6.15 -29.61 2.26
CA PRO A 388 -6.70 -30.82 2.94
C PRO A 388 -6.09 -31.04 4.32
N GLY A 389 -6.93 -31.33 5.32
CA GLY A 389 -6.52 -31.49 6.73
C GLY A 389 -6.38 -30.20 7.54
N VAL A 390 -6.36 -29.02 6.91
CA VAL A 390 -6.40 -27.72 7.60
C VAL A 390 -7.86 -27.35 7.91
N VAL A 391 -8.14 -27.04 9.18
CA VAL A 391 -9.46 -26.63 9.68
C VAL A 391 -9.59 -25.12 9.72
N LYS A 392 -8.56 -24.44 10.25
CA LYS A 392 -8.49 -22.99 10.40
C LYS A 392 -7.09 -22.50 10.00
N LEU A 393 -7.01 -21.33 9.38
CA LEU A 393 -5.76 -20.65 9.03
C LEU A 393 -5.84 -19.22 9.58
N VAL A 394 -4.87 -18.83 10.40
CA VAL A 394 -4.78 -17.46 10.92
C VAL A 394 -3.56 -16.80 10.30
N LYS A 395 -3.77 -15.63 9.70
CA LYS A 395 -2.73 -14.76 9.15
C LYS A 395 -2.64 -13.50 9.98
N VAL A 396 -1.47 -13.20 10.50
CA VAL A 396 -1.17 -12.00 11.28
C VAL A 396 -0.24 -11.12 10.45
N TYR A 397 -0.65 -9.88 10.21
CA TYR A 397 0.13 -8.89 9.49
C TYR A 397 0.82 -7.96 10.49
N ILE A 398 2.14 -7.89 10.42
CA ILE A 398 2.95 -7.08 11.33
C ILE A 398 3.68 -6.04 10.52
N ALA A 399 3.45 -4.77 10.82
CA ALA A 399 4.18 -3.67 10.22
C ALA A 399 5.41 -3.32 11.07
N ARG A 400 6.56 -3.27 10.41
CA ARG A 400 7.85 -2.89 10.97
C ARG A 400 8.37 -1.64 10.28
N LYS A 401 8.86 -0.67 11.06
CA LYS A 401 9.57 0.49 10.52
C LYS A 401 11.06 0.15 10.50
N ARG A 402 11.65 0.10 9.32
CA ARG A 402 13.08 -0.18 9.15
C ARG A 402 13.81 1.12 8.83
N LYS A 403 14.51 1.64 9.84
CA LYS A 403 15.42 2.78 9.68
C LYS A 403 16.65 2.36 8.88
N LEU A 404 17.46 3.33 8.45
CA LEU A 404 18.75 3.05 7.84
C LEU A 404 19.75 2.69 8.94
N SER A 405 20.51 1.62 8.76
CA SER A 405 21.52 1.16 9.71
C SER A 405 22.87 0.92 9.04
N VAL A 406 23.93 0.81 9.86
CA VAL A 406 25.26 0.41 9.39
C VAL A 406 25.18 -0.99 8.79
N GLY A 407 25.71 -1.17 7.58
CA GLY A 407 25.62 -2.41 6.81
C GLY A 407 24.53 -2.41 5.74
N ASP A 408 23.57 -1.47 5.80
CA ASP A 408 22.57 -1.33 4.74
C ASP A 408 23.21 -0.89 3.43
N LYS A 409 22.62 -1.33 2.32
CA LYS A 409 23.10 -1.01 0.98
C LYS A 409 22.34 0.17 0.38
N MET A 410 23.11 1.15 -0.09
CA MET A 410 22.60 2.30 -0.84
C MET A 410 23.19 2.34 -2.25
N ALA A 411 22.52 3.06 -3.14
CA ALA A 411 23.05 3.33 -4.47
C ALA A 411 22.54 4.65 -5.02
N GLY A 412 23.29 5.24 -5.94
CA GLY A 412 22.80 6.27 -6.86
C GLY A 412 22.34 5.67 -8.19
N ARG A 413 21.72 6.51 -9.03
CA ARG A 413 21.19 6.09 -10.34
C ARG A 413 22.29 5.74 -11.36
N HIS A 414 23.52 6.17 -11.11
CA HIS A 414 24.68 5.97 -11.99
C HIS A 414 25.46 4.67 -11.71
N GLY A 415 24.90 3.76 -10.90
CA GLY A 415 25.53 2.47 -10.57
C GLY A 415 26.62 2.57 -9.51
N ASN A 416 26.77 3.72 -8.87
CA ASN A 416 27.53 3.91 -7.64
C ASN A 416 26.77 3.22 -6.50
N LYS A 417 27.19 2.01 -6.13
CA LYS A 417 26.67 1.27 -4.98
C LYS A 417 27.62 1.49 -3.80
N GLY A 418 27.08 1.43 -2.60
CA GLY A 418 27.88 1.42 -1.40
C GLY A 418 27.16 0.84 -0.20
N VAL A 419 27.93 0.54 0.83
CA VAL A 419 27.44 0.05 2.11
C VAL A 419 27.63 1.15 3.14
N VAL A 420 26.62 1.42 3.95
CA VAL A 420 26.73 2.40 5.04
C VAL A 420 27.74 1.86 6.05
N ALA A 421 28.90 2.51 6.16
CA ALA A 421 29.97 2.07 7.04
C ALA A 421 29.88 2.72 8.43
N LYS A 422 29.49 3.99 8.48
CA LYS A 422 29.32 4.71 9.74
C LYS A 422 28.27 5.81 9.59
N ILE A 423 27.47 5.95 10.64
CA ILE A 423 26.56 7.07 10.86
C ILE A 423 27.32 8.06 11.75
N MET A 424 27.55 9.27 11.26
CA MET A 424 28.27 10.32 11.98
C MET A 424 27.30 11.33 12.59
N ALA A 425 27.64 11.85 13.76
CA ALA A 425 26.90 12.95 14.38
C ALA A 425 26.93 14.19 13.47
N GLU A 426 25.90 15.04 13.54
CA GLU A 426 25.75 16.19 12.64
C GLU A 426 26.87 17.20 12.80
N GLU A 427 27.32 17.41 14.04
CA GLU A 427 28.43 18.29 14.43
C GLU A 427 29.80 17.81 13.93
N ASP A 428 29.95 16.51 13.70
CA ASP A 428 31.20 15.88 13.24
C ASP A 428 31.32 15.95 11.71
N MET A 429 30.23 16.25 11.00
CA MET A 429 30.22 16.29 9.54
C MET A 429 30.92 17.55 9.02
N PRO A 430 31.61 17.48 7.87
CA PRO A 430 32.01 18.67 7.14
C PRO A 430 30.83 19.59 6.88
N TYR A 431 31.06 20.89 6.93
CA TYR A 431 30.01 21.87 6.68
C TYR A 431 30.43 22.91 5.64
N LEU A 432 29.42 23.44 4.95
CA LEU A 432 29.52 24.50 3.96
C LEU A 432 29.82 25.85 4.65
N PRO A 433 30.29 26.88 3.92
CA PRO A 433 30.60 28.19 4.51
C PRO A 433 29.42 28.91 5.17
N ASP A 434 28.20 28.51 4.85
CA ASP A 434 26.94 29.00 5.44
C ASP A 434 26.57 28.25 6.75
N GLY A 435 27.36 27.26 7.17
CA GLY A 435 27.10 26.41 8.34
C GLY A 435 26.30 25.15 8.03
N THR A 436 25.86 24.92 6.79
CA THR A 436 25.06 23.74 6.44
C THR A 436 25.93 22.46 6.45
N PRO A 437 25.63 21.46 7.29
CA PRO A 437 26.40 20.22 7.33
C PRO A 437 26.10 19.34 6.10
N ILE A 438 27.13 18.65 5.61
CA ILE A 438 27.01 17.64 4.56
C ILE A 438 26.21 16.45 5.08
N GLU A 439 25.35 15.89 4.24
CA GLU A 439 24.48 14.76 4.62
C GLU A 439 25.13 13.40 4.31
N ILE A 440 25.87 13.29 3.20
CA ILE A 440 26.53 12.04 2.78
C ILE A 440 27.94 12.36 2.25
N ILE A 441 28.94 11.55 2.62
CA ILE A 441 30.31 11.68 2.08
C ILE A 441 30.60 10.46 1.21
N LEU A 442 30.97 10.71 -0.04
CA LEU A 442 31.33 9.69 -1.03
C LEU A 442 32.81 9.75 -1.38
N ASN A 443 33.38 8.58 -1.69
CA ASN A 443 34.77 8.48 -2.10
C ASN A 443 34.97 9.00 -3.53
N PRO A 444 35.80 10.03 -3.76
CA PRO A 444 36.06 10.54 -5.10
C PRO A 444 36.76 9.53 -6.01
N LEU A 445 37.54 8.59 -5.45
CA LEU A 445 38.31 7.61 -6.21
C LEU A 445 37.43 6.58 -6.95
N GLY A 446 36.20 6.38 -6.48
CA GLY A 446 35.24 5.49 -7.12
C GLY A 446 34.72 6.00 -8.46
N VAL A 447 34.84 7.30 -8.74
CA VAL A 447 34.29 7.91 -9.97
C VAL A 447 35.19 7.67 -11.19
N PRO A 448 36.51 7.99 -11.17
CA PRO A 448 37.37 7.77 -12.33
C PRO A 448 37.50 6.30 -12.70
N SER A 449 37.60 5.41 -11.70
CA SER A 449 37.76 3.97 -11.90
C SER A 449 36.57 3.33 -12.63
N ARG A 450 35.35 3.84 -12.39
CA ARG A 450 34.12 3.32 -13.00
C ARG A 450 33.61 4.14 -14.18
N MET A 451 34.27 5.25 -14.49
CA MET A 451 33.90 6.18 -15.56
C MET A 451 32.43 6.61 -15.53
N ASN A 452 31.83 6.73 -14.35
CA ASN A 452 30.44 7.13 -14.16
C ASN A 452 30.32 8.62 -13.80
N LEU A 453 30.88 9.48 -14.67
CA LEU A 453 30.92 10.94 -14.51
C LEU A 453 29.54 11.60 -14.37
N GLY A 454 28.49 10.94 -14.86
CA GLY A 454 27.11 11.42 -14.73
C GLY A 454 26.70 11.76 -13.30
N GLN A 455 27.23 11.05 -12.29
CA GLN A 455 26.94 11.34 -10.89
C GLN A 455 27.47 12.73 -10.45
N ILE A 456 28.59 13.17 -11.02
CA ILE A 456 29.17 14.49 -10.72
C ILE A 456 28.35 15.59 -11.41
N LEU A 457 27.92 15.34 -12.65
CA LEU A 457 27.04 16.26 -13.39
C LEU A 457 25.69 16.40 -12.70
N GLU A 458 25.10 15.29 -12.24
CA GLU A 458 23.89 15.27 -11.40
C GLU A 458 24.11 16.10 -10.12
N THR A 459 25.23 15.90 -9.42
CA THR A 459 25.56 16.62 -8.19
C THR A 459 25.59 18.14 -8.41
N HIS A 460 26.26 18.59 -9.47
CA HIS A 460 26.35 20.01 -9.80
C HIS A 460 25.00 20.61 -10.18
N LEU A 461 24.26 19.95 -11.07
CA LEU A 461 22.95 20.44 -11.52
C LEU A 461 21.93 20.40 -10.38
N GLY A 462 21.96 19.37 -9.53
CA GLY A 462 21.12 19.25 -8.35
C GLY A 462 21.40 20.33 -7.32
N TRP A 463 22.65 20.79 -7.21
CA TRP A 463 23.00 21.93 -6.36
C TRP A 463 22.37 23.23 -6.84
N ALA A 464 22.48 23.53 -8.13
CA ALA A 464 21.81 24.67 -8.75
C ALA A 464 20.28 24.57 -8.61
N ALA A 465 19.71 23.40 -8.91
CA ALA A 465 18.28 23.11 -8.81
C ALA A 465 17.73 23.41 -7.41
N LYS A 466 18.43 22.95 -6.36
CA LYS A 466 18.01 23.20 -4.97
C LYS A 466 18.02 24.69 -4.60
N HIS A 467 19.07 25.41 -4.97
CA HIS A 467 19.18 26.85 -4.67
C HIS A 467 18.16 27.70 -5.43
N LEU A 468 17.84 27.31 -6.68
CA LEU A 468 16.81 27.98 -7.49
C LEU A 468 15.38 27.58 -7.11
N GLY A 469 15.20 26.53 -6.30
CA GLY A 469 13.89 25.98 -5.96
C GLY A 469 13.17 25.38 -7.17
N GLN A 470 13.91 24.81 -8.12
CA GLN A 470 13.39 24.29 -9.38
C GLN A 470 13.77 22.82 -9.57
N SER A 471 12.86 22.02 -10.10
CA SER A 471 13.18 20.69 -10.63
C SER A 471 13.73 20.83 -12.05
N MET A 472 14.81 20.11 -12.35
CA MET A 472 15.49 20.13 -13.65
C MET A 472 15.25 18.82 -14.37
N ALA A 473 14.88 18.87 -15.65
CA ALA A 473 14.77 17.70 -16.50
C ALA A 473 15.92 17.65 -17.50
N THR A 474 16.63 16.53 -17.55
CA THR A 474 17.70 16.24 -18.52
C THR A 474 17.37 14.95 -19.27
N PRO A 475 16.68 15.04 -20.43
CA PRO A 475 16.32 13.89 -21.25
C PRO A 475 17.52 13.00 -21.61
N VAL A 476 17.24 11.73 -21.89
CA VAL A 476 18.28 10.76 -22.27
C VAL A 476 18.80 11.10 -23.67
N PHE A 477 20.11 11.26 -23.81
CA PHE A 477 20.82 11.65 -25.05
C PHE A 477 20.60 13.09 -25.54
N ASP A 478 19.70 13.84 -24.93
CA ASP A 478 19.46 15.27 -25.17
C ASP A 478 19.44 16.03 -23.84
N GLY A 479 20.50 15.80 -23.06
CA GLY A 479 20.62 16.30 -21.69
C GLY A 479 21.35 17.64 -21.60
N ALA A 480 21.35 18.22 -20.41
CA ALA A 480 22.04 19.48 -20.15
C ALA A 480 23.55 19.38 -20.45
N SER A 481 24.05 20.31 -21.25
CA SER A 481 25.47 20.46 -21.53
C SER A 481 26.22 21.02 -20.31
N ILE A 482 27.54 20.82 -20.28
CA ILE A 482 28.39 21.31 -19.19
C ILE A 482 28.28 22.83 -19.04
N ASP A 483 28.19 23.56 -20.16
CA ASP A 483 28.12 25.02 -20.14
C ASP A 483 26.75 25.52 -19.65
N GLU A 484 25.67 24.80 -19.94
CA GLU A 484 24.35 25.07 -19.35
C GLU A 484 24.34 24.79 -17.84
N ILE A 485 24.98 23.71 -17.39
CA ILE A 485 25.12 23.42 -15.94
C ILE A 485 25.91 24.54 -15.25
N LYS A 486 27.02 25.00 -15.84
CA LYS A 486 27.79 26.14 -15.30
C LYS A 486 26.95 27.41 -15.24
N LYS A 487 26.23 27.72 -16.31
CA LYS A 487 25.32 28.87 -16.35
C LYS A 487 24.26 28.78 -15.25
N LYS A 488 23.70 27.59 -15.01
CA LYS A 488 22.73 27.35 -13.92
C LYS A 488 23.35 27.51 -12.54
N LEU A 489 24.59 27.08 -12.34
CA LEU A 489 25.34 27.34 -11.10
C LEU A 489 25.56 28.84 -10.89
N ASP A 490 25.95 29.57 -11.94
CA ASP A 490 26.15 31.02 -11.89
C ASP A 490 24.83 31.75 -11.60
N GLU A 491 23.71 31.35 -12.24
CA GLU A 491 22.36 31.85 -11.95
C GLU A 491 21.95 31.62 -10.49
N ALA A 492 22.39 30.50 -9.89
CA ALA A 492 22.14 30.17 -8.49
C ALA A 492 23.10 30.86 -7.51
N GLY A 493 24.07 31.65 -7.98
CA GLY A 493 25.10 32.28 -7.15
C GLY A 493 26.12 31.29 -6.59
N LEU A 494 26.25 30.11 -7.20
CA LEU A 494 27.16 29.04 -6.81
C LEU A 494 28.44 29.06 -7.67
N PRO A 495 29.56 28.48 -7.19
CA PRO A 495 30.77 28.39 -8.00
C PRO A 495 30.55 27.56 -9.27
N SER A 496 30.86 28.12 -10.44
CA SER A 496 30.78 27.42 -11.74
C SER A 496 31.62 26.13 -11.81
N SER A 497 32.62 25.97 -10.95
CA SER A 497 33.40 24.74 -10.83
C SER A 497 32.64 23.59 -10.17
N GLY A 498 31.51 23.86 -9.51
CA GLY A 498 30.79 22.91 -8.65
C GLY A 498 31.57 22.54 -7.38
N LYS A 499 32.62 23.30 -7.05
CA LYS A 499 33.48 23.06 -5.88
C LYS A 499 33.43 24.24 -4.92
N THR A 500 33.42 23.94 -3.63
CA THR A 500 33.47 24.93 -2.57
C THR A 500 34.43 24.53 -1.46
N ARG A 501 34.74 25.48 -0.58
CA ARG A 501 35.52 25.21 0.62
C ARG A 501 34.59 24.60 1.66
N LEU A 502 35.05 23.51 2.26
CA LEU A 502 34.41 22.89 3.42
C LEU A 502 35.26 23.13 4.66
N TYR A 503 34.63 23.02 5.81
CA TYR A 503 35.25 23.09 7.12
C TYR A 503 35.02 21.78 7.86
N ASP A 504 36.02 21.33 8.60
CA ASP A 504 35.93 20.14 9.45
C ASP A 504 34.99 20.43 10.63
N GLY A 505 33.96 19.60 10.82
CA GLY A 505 33.02 19.76 11.93
C GLY A 505 33.67 19.62 13.30
N ARG A 506 34.76 18.83 13.41
CA ARG A 506 35.43 18.55 14.69
C ARG A 506 36.39 19.64 15.12
N THR A 507 37.20 20.14 14.18
CA THR A 507 38.24 21.14 14.50
C THR A 507 37.82 22.56 14.14
N GLY A 508 36.88 22.72 13.21
CA GLY A 508 36.53 24.01 12.61
C GLY A 508 37.52 24.49 11.54
N ASP A 509 38.59 23.73 11.28
CA ASP A 509 39.59 24.11 10.29
C ASP A 509 39.06 23.94 8.86
N ARG A 510 39.50 24.80 7.95
CA ARG A 510 39.19 24.63 6.53
C ARG A 510 39.97 23.46 5.93
N PHE A 511 39.35 22.72 5.01
CA PHE A 511 40.10 21.80 4.15
C PHE A 511 41.02 22.55 3.20
N ALA A 512 42.19 21.96 2.90
CA ALA A 512 43.22 22.58 2.07
C ALA A 512 42.77 22.81 0.62
N HIS A 513 41.92 21.93 0.09
CA HIS A 513 41.42 21.99 -1.28
C HIS A 513 39.90 22.14 -1.31
N GLN A 514 39.39 22.77 -2.37
CA GLN A 514 37.96 22.83 -2.61
C GLN A 514 37.43 21.44 -2.99
N VAL A 515 36.27 21.10 -2.45
CA VAL A 515 35.61 19.81 -2.60
C VAL A 515 34.39 19.97 -3.49
N THR A 516 34.13 18.96 -4.33
CA THR A 516 32.89 18.90 -5.11
C THR A 516 31.73 18.59 -4.17
N VAL A 517 30.74 19.49 -4.17
CA VAL A 517 29.56 19.40 -3.31
C VAL A 517 28.31 19.58 -4.18
N GLY A 518 27.19 19.01 -3.76
CA GLY A 518 25.89 19.26 -4.38
C GLY A 518 24.87 18.20 -4.03
N TYR A 519 23.70 18.23 -4.67
CA TYR A 519 22.64 17.29 -4.40
C TYR A 519 22.63 16.14 -5.40
N ILE A 520 22.62 14.91 -4.90
CA ILE A 520 22.50 13.70 -5.71
C ILE A 520 21.31 12.87 -5.23
N TYR A 521 20.63 12.19 -6.17
CA TYR A 521 19.50 11.34 -5.83
C TYR A 521 19.95 9.95 -5.39
N MET A 522 19.76 9.65 -4.10
CA MET A 522 20.22 8.42 -3.46
C MET A 522 19.05 7.49 -3.12
N LEU A 523 19.26 6.20 -3.34
CA LEU A 523 18.28 5.13 -3.16
C LEU A 523 18.71 4.21 -2.01
N LYS A 524 17.73 3.80 -1.19
CA LYS A 524 17.88 2.67 -0.25
C LYS A 524 17.46 1.39 -0.95
N LEU A 525 18.36 0.41 -1.03
CA LEU A 525 18.07 -0.87 -1.67
C LEU A 525 17.42 -1.86 -0.69
N SER A 526 16.74 -2.87 -1.21
CA SER A 526 16.12 -3.96 -0.42
C SER A 526 17.12 -4.90 0.26
N HIS A 527 18.42 -4.64 0.11
CA HIS A 527 19.50 -5.37 0.74
C HIS A 527 19.77 -4.79 2.14
N LEU A 528 18.91 -5.12 3.08
CA LEU A 528 19.01 -4.67 4.47
C LEU A 528 19.93 -5.60 5.27
N VAL A 529 20.68 -5.04 6.21
CA VAL A 529 21.62 -5.81 7.04
C VAL A 529 20.88 -6.79 7.95
N ASP A 530 19.76 -6.37 8.52
CA ASP A 530 18.95 -7.17 9.45
C ASP A 530 18.49 -8.51 8.83
N ASP A 531 18.25 -8.55 7.51
CA ASP A 531 17.83 -9.77 6.81
C ASP A 531 19.01 -10.69 6.46
N LYS A 532 20.25 -10.19 6.59
CA LYS A 532 21.48 -10.90 6.20
C LYS A 532 22.28 -11.40 7.38
N ILE A 533 22.04 -10.88 8.57
CA ILE A 533 22.67 -11.38 9.79
C ILE A 533 22.04 -12.72 10.13
N HIS A 534 22.84 -13.78 10.02
CA HIS A 534 22.49 -15.11 10.48
C HIS A 534 23.61 -15.65 11.36
N ALA A 535 23.25 -16.11 12.55
CA ALA A 535 24.16 -16.76 13.48
C ALA A 535 23.48 -17.98 14.07
N ARG A 536 24.23 -19.08 14.17
CA ARG A 536 23.72 -20.34 14.71
C ARG A 536 24.81 -21.03 15.52
N SER A 537 24.50 -21.33 16.78
CA SER A 537 25.34 -22.17 17.64
C SER A 537 24.98 -23.64 17.48
N ILE A 538 23.74 -24.00 17.81
CA ILE A 538 23.15 -25.34 17.68
C ILE A 538 21.75 -25.17 17.09
N GLY A 539 21.28 -26.13 16.30
CA GLY A 539 19.91 -26.08 15.76
C GLY A 539 19.49 -27.41 15.14
N PRO A 540 18.42 -27.45 14.34
CA PRO A 540 17.89 -28.68 13.80
C PRO A 540 18.83 -29.35 12.77
N TYR A 541 18.94 -30.67 12.85
CA TYR A 541 19.75 -31.48 11.94
C TYR A 541 18.86 -32.19 10.93
N SER A 542 19.39 -32.35 9.73
CA SER A 542 18.80 -33.24 8.73
C SER A 542 18.73 -34.66 9.28
N LEU A 543 17.55 -35.27 9.22
CA LEU A 543 17.37 -36.65 9.66
C LEU A 543 18.24 -37.64 8.86
N VAL A 544 18.46 -37.35 7.57
CA VAL A 544 19.18 -38.26 6.66
C VAL A 544 20.68 -38.08 6.81
N THR A 545 21.19 -36.85 6.70
CA THR A 545 22.63 -36.59 6.65
C THR A 545 23.24 -36.29 8.01
N GLN A 546 22.42 -36.07 9.04
CA GLN A 546 22.86 -35.60 10.37
C GLN A 546 23.71 -34.33 10.31
N GLN A 547 23.57 -33.56 9.23
CA GLN A 547 24.18 -32.24 9.07
C GLN A 547 23.22 -31.16 9.54
N PRO A 548 23.72 -30.02 10.04
CA PRO A 548 22.89 -28.85 10.32
C PRO A 548 22.04 -28.49 9.10
N LEU A 549 20.73 -28.26 9.29
CA LEU A 549 19.88 -27.76 8.20
C LEU A 549 20.39 -26.40 7.69
N GLY A 550 20.33 -26.18 6.38
CA GLY A 550 20.62 -24.88 5.78
C GLY A 550 19.63 -23.81 6.28
N GLY A 551 20.15 -22.62 6.58
CA GLY A 551 19.40 -21.44 7.00
C GLY A 551 19.24 -20.43 5.88
#